data_AF-A0A1L7VJE8-F1
#
_entry.id   AF-A0A1L7VJE8-F1
#
_cell.length_a   1.000
_cell.length_b   1.000
_cell.length_c   1.000
_cell.angle_alpha   90.00
_cell.angle_beta   90.00
_cell.angle_gamma   90.00
#
_symmetry.space_group_name_H-M   'P 1'
#
loop_
_entity.id
_entity.type
_entity.pdbx_description
1 polymer ?
#
loop_
_entity_poly.entity_id
_entity_poly.type
_entity_poly.pdbx_seq_one_letter_code
_entity_poly.pdbx_strand_id
1 'polypeptide(L)'
;MDARQDADNLAWDQSDERWEKALKHVRASATCRKVEAFAGRAFGKPATLVTPLIIGGFNAVYPFKIEGLESQVLVRLPCPDQAMFPEEKTMAEVATAACIKQHTQAWDESCFGGADNDVVGAIDWEFAYVGPSQFTLDPPWWLSLEVPEMWDDSIEDWTSTYGQRLQTWLSAMQEVEREASSDLPLSAYMRESWATGRFWLNYAARKSWSFDAIYWKYLDERFFGKRAEDSSSKELWKARVELLTEAERKAMEVLVKTKVEESKERVLVDWNAGKARQHLSAFLVT
;
A
#
# COMPACT_ATOMS: atom_id res chain seq x y z
N MET A 1 -20.57 10.11 14.65
CA MET A 1 -19.53 9.39 13.89
C MET A 1 -18.32 10.30 13.74
N ASP A 2 -18.56 11.52 13.27
CA ASP A 2 -18.05 12.84 13.66
C ASP A 2 -16.79 12.83 14.54
N ALA A 3 -16.90 12.45 15.83
CA ALA A 3 -15.76 12.49 16.76
C ALA A 3 -14.55 11.58 16.40
N ARG A 4 -14.65 10.64 15.46
CA ARG A 4 -13.46 10.00 14.86
C ARG A 4 -12.85 10.87 13.75
N GLN A 5 -13.70 11.49 12.94
CA GLN A 5 -13.29 12.31 11.79
C GLN A 5 -12.41 13.49 12.22
N ASP A 6 -12.65 14.19 13.35
CA ASP A 6 -11.75 15.30 13.71
C ASP A 6 -10.32 14.86 14.08
N ALA A 7 -10.12 13.62 14.54
CA ALA A 7 -8.78 13.10 14.82
C ALA A 7 -8.05 12.70 13.52
N ASP A 8 -8.79 12.13 12.57
CA ASP A 8 -8.30 11.84 11.22
C ASP A 8 -7.98 13.16 10.47
N ASN A 9 -8.82 14.19 10.62
CA ASN A 9 -8.58 15.54 10.10
C ASN A 9 -7.32 16.16 10.71
N LEU A 10 -7.14 16.13 12.03
CA LEU A 10 -5.91 16.65 12.67
C LEU A 10 -4.66 15.89 12.22
N ALA A 11 -4.76 14.57 11.99
CA ALA A 11 -3.67 13.77 11.46
C ALA A 11 -3.36 14.12 9.99
N TRP A 12 -4.39 14.37 9.18
CA TRP A 12 -4.27 14.90 7.81
C TRP A 12 -3.64 16.29 7.79
N ASP A 13 -4.15 17.26 8.57
CA ASP A 13 -3.60 18.61 8.66
C ASP A 13 -2.10 18.58 9.03
N GLN A 14 -1.71 17.74 10.00
CA GLN A 14 -0.31 17.54 10.35
C GLN A 14 0.50 16.85 9.24
N SER A 15 -0.09 15.93 8.48
CA SER A 15 0.55 15.29 7.34
C SER A 15 0.81 16.28 6.20
N ASP A 16 -0.17 17.12 5.88
CA ASP A 16 -0.08 18.15 4.85
C ASP A 16 0.94 19.24 5.24
N GLU A 17 0.93 19.69 6.51
CA GLU A 17 1.96 20.57 7.04
C GLU A 17 3.38 19.98 6.92
N ARG A 18 3.54 18.68 7.19
CA ARG A 18 4.83 17.97 7.05
C ARG A 18 5.23 17.85 5.58
N TRP A 19 4.29 17.51 4.70
CA TRP A 19 4.48 17.46 3.25
C TRP A 19 4.95 18.80 2.68
N GLU A 20 4.32 19.91 3.07
CA GLU A 20 4.77 21.25 2.65
C GLU A 20 6.21 21.55 3.11
N LYS A 21 6.56 21.18 4.36
CA LYS A 21 7.90 21.38 4.92
C LYS A 21 8.92 20.50 4.19
N ALA A 22 8.58 19.24 3.88
CA ALA A 22 9.39 18.32 3.10
C ALA A 22 9.63 18.83 1.67
N LEU A 23 8.59 19.31 0.96
CA LEU A 23 8.71 19.92 -0.36
C LEU A 23 9.64 21.14 -0.37
N LYS A 24 9.54 22.01 0.65
CA LYS A 24 10.43 23.16 0.84
C LYS A 24 11.87 22.70 1.11
N HIS A 25 12.07 21.64 1.90
CA HIS A 25 13.38 21.08 2.20
C HIS A 25 14.05 20.42 0.98
N VAL A 26 13.33 19.56 0.25
CA VAL A 26 13.80 18.85 -0.96
C VAL A 26 14.26 19.83 -2.04
N ARG A 27 13.53 20.93 -2.23
CA ARG A 27 13.85 21.96 -3.23
C ARG A 27 14.90 22.98 -2.77
N ALA A 28 15.29 22.99 -1.50
CA ALA A 28 16.22 23.99 -0.98
C ALA A 28 17.63 23.82 -1.61
N SER A 29 18.25 24.91 -2.07
CA SER A 29 19.57 24.86 -2.70
C SER A 29 20.66 24.26 -1.80
N ALA A 30 20.51 24.34 -0.48
CA ALA A 30 21.40 23.68 0.48
C ALA A 30 21.28 22.15 0.43
N THR A 31 20.08 21.61 0.22
CA THR A 31 19.81 20.18 0.02
C THR A 31 20.34 19.75 -1.34
N CYS A 32 19.96 20.44 -2.42
CA CYS A 32 20.44 20.17 -3.77
C CYS A 32 21.98 20.05 -3.85
N ARG A 33 22.71 21.01 -3.27
CA ARG A 33 24.20 20.97 -3.22
C ARG A 33 24.76 19.80 -2.42
N LYS A 34 24.06 19.30 -1.39
CA LYS A 34 24.48 18.09 -0.66
C LYS A 34 24.34 16.84 -1.52
N VAL A 35 23.24 16.73 -2.27
CA VAL A 35 22.98 15.61 -3.19
C VAL A 35 23.95 15.67 -4.38
N GLU A 36 24.22 16.86 -4.92
CA GLU A 36 25.21 17.09 -5.98
C GLU A 36 26.63 16.70 -5.54
N ALA A 37 27.05 17.12 -4.34
CA ALA A 37 28.32 16.70 -3.77
C ALA A 37 28.37 15.19 -3.46
N PHE A 38 27.25 14.57 -3.13
CA PHE A 38 27.17 13.10 -2.99
C PHE A 38 27.33 12.40 -4.33
N ALA A 39 26.59 12.81 -5.36
CA ALA A 39 26.72 12.27 -6.72
C ALA A 39 28.16 12.42 -7.24
N GLY A 40 28.75 13.60 -7.12
CA GLY A 40 30.12 13.83 -7.57
C GLY A 40 31.17 12.99 -6.84
N ARG A 41 30.96 12.68 -5.54
CA ARG A 41 31.80 11.72 -4.80
C ARG A 41 31.57 10.28 -5.24
N ALA A 42 30.32 9.88 -5.48
CA ALA A 42 29.97 8.51 -5.87
C ALA A 42 30.58 8.12 -7.23
N PHE A 43 30.57 9.04 -8.20
CA PHE A 43 31.14 8.81 -9.54
C PHE A 43 32.60 9.28 -9.70
N GLY A 44 33.19 9.90 -8.68
CA GLY A 44 34.56 10.44 -8.74
C GLY A 44 34.76 11.56 -9.77
N LYS A 45 33.68 12.22 -10.20
CA LYS A 45 33.65 13.22 -11.29
C LYS A 45 32.70 14.37 -10.98
N PRO A 46 32.84 15.55 -11.61
CA PRO A 46 31.86 16.62 -11.49
C PRO A 46 30.44 16.15 -11.86
N ALA A 47 29.49 16.47 -10.99
CA ALA A 47 28.07 16.29 -11.19
C ALA A 47 27.40 17.66 -11.27
N THR A 48 26.42 17.80 -12.16
CA THR A 48 25.61 19.03 -12.32
C THR A 48 24.13 18.67 -12.25
N LEU A 49 23.40 19.28 -11.31
CA LEU A 49 21.95 19.05 -11.17
C LEU A 49 21.20 19.49 -12.43
N VAL A 50 20.32 18.64 -12.93
CA VAL A 50 19.40 18.90 -14.04
C VAL A 50 17.99 19.11 -13.48
N THR A 51 17.30 20.13 -13.96
CA THR A 51 15.93 20.48 -13.55
C THR A 51 14.91 20.09 -14.62
N PRO A 52 13.66 19.71 -14.26
CA PRO A 52 13.09 19.74 -12.90
C PRO A 52 13.47 18.54 -12.03
N LEU A 53 13.33 18.73 -10.72
CA LEU A 53 13.27 17.64 -9.73
C LEU A 53 11.96 16.85 -9.93
N ILE A 54 12.00 15.53 -9.88
CA ILE A 54 10.80 14.69 -9.86
C ILE A 54 10.51 14.37 -8.40
N ILE A 55 9.32 14.74 -7.90
CA ILE A 55 8.96 14.57 -6.49
C ILE A 55 7.61 13.87 -6.41
N GLY A 56 7.65 12.58 -6.06
CA GLY A 56 6.49 11.75 -5.75
C GLY A 56 6.17 11.77 -4.26
N GLY A 57 5.11 11.06 -3.86
CA GLY A 57 4.65 11.06 -2.47
C GLY A 57 5.66 10.47 -1.49
N PHE A 58 6.42 9.46 -1.92
CA PHE A 58 7.39 8.75 -1.07
C PHE A 58 8.86 9.02 -1.44
N ASN A 59 9.15 9.63 -2.58
CA ASN A 59 10.52 9.82 -3.08
C ASN A 59 10.73 11.18 -3.75
N ALA A 60 11.93 11.72 -3.58
CA ALA A 60 12.47 12.79 -4.40
C ALA A 60 13.60 12.24 -5.28
N VAL A 61 13.52 12.48 -6.58
CA VAL A 61 14.54 12.11 -7.56
C VAL A 61 15.22 13.37 -8.08
N TYR A 62 16.54 13.36 -7.99
CA TYR A 62 17.44 14.44 -8.42
C TYR A 62 18.19 13.95 -9.67
N PRO A 63 17.83 14.42 -10.88
CA PRO A 63 18.55 14.08 -12.10
C PRO A 63 19.89 14.84 -12.18
N PHE A 64 20.97 14.14 -12.52
CA PHE A 64 22.31 14.71 -12.65
C PHE A 64 22.92 14.39 -14.00
N LYS A 65 23.62 15.36 -14.58
CA LYS A 65 24.62 15.09 -15.61
C LYS A 65 25.97 14.90 -14.95
N ILE A 66 26.59 13.74 -15.14
CA ILE A 66 27.95 13.44 -14.68
C ILE A 66 28.91 13.66 -15.85
N GLU A 67 30.08 14.24 -15.59
CA GLU A 67 31.08 14.47 -16.64
C GLU A 67 31.52 13.15 -17.30
N GLY A 68 31.52 13.12 -18.63
CA GLY A 68 31.91 11.92 -19.40
C GLY A 68 31.00 10.70 -19.23
N LEU A 69 29.75 10.87 -18.79
CA LEU A 69 28.66 9.92 -19.04
C LEU A 69 27.74 10.50 -20.12
N GLU A 70 27.22 9.64 -21.00
CA GLU A 70 26.24 10.04 -22.02
C GLU A 70 24.83 10.16 -21.43
N SER A 71 24.46 9.20 -20.57
CA SER A 71 23.20 9.16 -19.83
C SER A 71 23.19 10.08 -18.60
N GLN A 72 22.00 10.55 -18.21
CA GLN A 72 21.79 11.19 -16.91
C GLN A 72 21.71 10.13 -15.82
N VAL A 73 22.23 10.45 -14.63
CA VAL A 73 22.11 9.61 -13.43
C VAL A 73 20.98 10.16 -12.55
N LEU A 74 20.12 9.27 -12.03
CA LEU A 74 19.04 9.64 -11.13
C LEU A 74 19.40 9.29 -9.68
N VAL A 75 19.59 10.31 -8.82
CA VAL A 75 19.74 10.08 -7.38
C VAL A 75 18.36 10.14 -6.71
N ARG A 76 17.84 8.98 -6.30
CA ARG A 76 16.55 8.82 -5.61
C ARG A 76 16.78 8.81 -4.10
N LEU A 77 16.03 9.62 -3.37
CA LEU A 77 16.04 9.68 -1.90
C LEU A 77 14.60 9.56 -1.38
N PRO A 78 14.35 8.86 -0.26
CA PRO A 78 13.05 8.89 0.42
C PRO A 78 12.66 10.32 0.76
N CYS A 79 11.37 10.66 0.60
CA CYS A 79 10.89 12.00 0.91
C CYS A 79 10.82 12.19 2.45
N PRO A 80 11.44 13.24 3.01
CA PRO A 80 11.41 13.52 4.45
C PRO A 80 9.99 13.58 4.99
N ASP A 81 9.78 13.12 6.22
CA ASP A 81 8.50 13.13 6.94
C ASP A 81 7.30 12.42 6.27
N GLN A 82 7.51 11.77 5.11
CA GLN A 82 6.52 10.96 4.39
C GLN A 82 6.90 9.48 4.31
N ALA A 83 8.18 9.20 4.01
CA ALA A 83 8.67 7.82 3.99
C ALA A 83 8.86 7.32 5.44
N MET A 84 7.97 6.44 5.90
CA MET A 84 8.18 5.67 7.13
C MET A 84 9.38 4.73 6.95
N PHE A 85 10.25 4.65 7.95
CA PHE A 85 11.44 3.78 7.95
C PHE A 85 12.31 3.97 6.69
N PRO A 86 12.84 5.20 6.45
CA PRO A 86 13.44 5.56 5.17
C PRO A 86 14.72 4.76 4.87
N GLU A 87 15.52 4.41 5.88
CA GLU A 87 16.67 3.53 5.73
C GLU A 87 16.25 2.11 5.32
N GLU A 88 15.30 1.49 6.02
CA GLU A 88 14.79 0.16 5.71
C GLU A 88 14.12 0.13 4.33
N LYS A 89 13.39 1.18 3.96
CA LYS A 89 12.81 1.35 2.62
C LYS A 89 13.90 1.35 1.55
N THR A 90 14.95 2.17 1.68
CA THR A 90 16.05 2.20 0.71
C THR A 90 16.79 0.86 0.65
N MET A 91 17.02 0.20 1.78
CA MET A 91 17.62 -1.14 1.81
C MET A 91 16.75 -2.18 1.10
N ALA A 92 15.42 -2.12 1.26
CA ALA A 92 14.48 -3.01 0.57
C ALA A 92 14.45 -2.76 -0.95
N GLU A 93 14.48 -1.51 -1.40
CA GLU A 93 14.57 -1.15 -2.83
C GLU A 93 15.88 -1.68 -3.45
N VAL A 94 17.02 -1.48 -2.78
CA VAL A 94 18.33 -2.00 -3.24
C VAL A 94 18.36 -3.53 -3.29
N ALA A 95 17.87 -4.20 -2.24
CA ALA A 95 17.79 -5.66 -2.20
C ALA A 95 16.87 -6.23 -3.30
N THR A 96 15.76 -5.56 -3.58
CA THR A 96 14.82 -5.94 -4.65
C THR A 96 15.47 -5.78 -6.03
N ALA A 97 16.14 -4.65 -6.29
CA ALA A 97 16.87 -4.44 -7.55
C ALA A 97 17.99 -5.48 -7.77
N ALA A 98 18.75 -5.80 -6.71
CA ALA A 98 19.79 -6.84 -6.76
C ALA A 98 19.21 -8.23 -7.05
N CYS A 99 18.09 -8.59 -6.40
CA CYS A 99 17.37 -9.84 -6.65
C CYS A 99 16.89 -9.96 -8.11
N ILE A 100 16.27 -8.91 -8.64
CA ILE A 100 15.77 -8.91 -10.02
C ILE A 100 16.91 -9.01 -11.04
N LYS A 101 18.03 -8.31 -10.81
CA LYS A 101 19.26 -8.42 -11.63
C LYS A 101 19.84 -9.84 -11.64
N GLN A 102 19.72 -10.59 -10.54
CA GLN A 102 20.21 -11.97 -10.44
C GLN A 102 19.27 -13.01 -11.09
N HIS A 103 17.98 -12.70 -11.21
CA HIS A 103 16.94 -13.68 -11.56
C HIS A 103 16.15 -13.39 -12.84
N THR A 104 16.46 -12.30 -13.58
CA THR A 104 15.76 -11.97 -14.83
C THR A 104 16.73 -11.60 -15.95
N GLN A 105 16.35 -11.92 -17.20
CA GLN A 105 17.11 -11.56 -18.42
C GLN A 105 16.62 -10.27 -19.09
N ALA A 106 15.55 -9.66 -18.57
CA ALA A 106 14.85 -8.54 -19.20
C ALA A 106 15.46 -7.16 -18.86
N TRP A 107 16.71 -7.13 -18.38
CA TRP A 107 17.33 -5.98 -17.74
C TRP A 107 18.66 -5.65 -18.41
N ASP A 108 18.73 -4.48 -19.04
CA ASP A 108 19.96 -3.92 -19.60
C ASP A 108 20.88 -3.43 -18.46
N GLU A 109 22.20 -3.52 -18.64
CA GLU A 109 23.19 -3.44 -17.54
C GLU A 109 23.31 -2.04 -16.92
N SER A 110 22.76 -1.03 -17.58
CA SER A 110 22.90 0.41 -17.29
C SER A 110 22.06 0.94 -16.11
N CYS A 111 21.91 0.18 -15.00
CA CYS A 111 21.01 0.58 -13.90
C CYS A 111 21.49 0.47 -12.41
N PHE A 112 22.41 -0.40 -11.92
CA PHE A 112 22.79 -0.48 -10.45
C PHE A 112 24.25 -0.93 -10.15
N GLY A 113 25.13 -0.39 -9.25
CA GLY A 113 25.20 0.40 -7.97
C GLY A 113 25.99 1.78 -7.90
N GLY A 114 27.29 1.83 -7.54
CA GLY A 114 28.26 2.94 -7.80
C GLY A 114 29.72 2.51 -7.51
N ALA A 115 30.57 2.33 -8.54
CA ALA A 115 31.87 1.61 -8.58
C ALA A 115 31.87 0.18 -7.95
N ASP A 116 32.30 -0.84 -8.71
CA ASP A 116 32.17 -2.31 -8.43
C ASP A 116 30.72 -2.86 -8.33
N ASN A 117 29.76 -1.96 -8.46
CA ASN A 117 28.43 -2.08 -9.05
C ASN A 117 28.22 -0.69 -9.70
N ASP A 118 27.54 -0.43 -10.83
CA ASP A 118 27.29 0.98 -11.28
C ASP A 118 25.82 1.32 -11.63
N VAL A 119 25.19 2.27 -10.88
CA VAL A 119 23.83 2.82 -11.12
C VAL A 119 23.97 3.93 -12.12
N VAL A 120 23.33 3.80 -13.28
CA VAL A 120 23.08 4.97 -14.15
C VAL A 120 21.60 5.23 -14.41
N GLY A 121 20.67 4.56 -13.70
CA GLY A 121 19.25 4.88 -13.73
C GLY A 121 18.43 4.16 -12.66
N ALA A 122 17.47 4.86 -12.04
CA ALA A 122 16.49 4.26 -11.13
C ALA A 122 15.13 4.17 -11.82
N ILE A 123 14.57 2.96 -11.95
CA ILE A 123 13.15 2.80 -12.31
C ILE A 123 12.32 3.30 -11.13
N ASP A 124 11.36 4.17 -11.42
CA ASP A 124 10.38 4.59 -10.43
C ASP A 124 9.37 3.46 -10.21
N TRP A 125 9.60 2.68 -9.16
CA TRP A 125 8.67 1.64 -8.71
C TRP A 125 7.47 2.21 -7.92
N GLU A 126 7.22 3.52 -7.93
CA GLU A 126 5.94 4.04 -7.43
C GLU A 126 4.79 3.36 -8.18
N PHE A 127 3.84 2.79 -7.42
CA PHE A 127 2.74 1.94 -7.87
C PHE A 127 3.10 0.55 -8.44
N ALA A 128 4.37 0.14 -8.42
CA ALA A 128 4.73 -1.25 -8.71
C ALA A 128 4.20 -2.17 -7.61
N TYR A 129 3.29 -3.07 -7.97
CA TYR A 129 2.62 -3.93 -7.00
C TYR A 129 3.60 -4.98 -6.42
N VAL A 130 3.99 -4.78 -5.18
CA VAL A 130 4.71 -5.76 -4.36
C VAL A 130 3.76 -6.33 -3.32
N GLY A 131 3.53 -7.64 -3.37
CA GLY A 131 2.70 -8.38 -2.42
C GLY A 131 2.65 -9.86 -2.77
N PRO A 132 1.87 -10.67 -2.03
CA PRO A 132 1.73 -12.10 -2.30
C PRO A 132 1.31 -12.34 -3.75
N SER A 133 1.97 -13.28 -4.44
CA SER A 133 1.65 -13.64 -5.82
C SER A 133 0.23 -14.16 -5.95
N GLN A 134 -0.34 -14.71 -4.88
CA GLN A 134 -1.73 -15.17 -4.80
C GLN A 134 -2.74 -14.06 -5.10
N PHE A 135 -2.43 -12.78 -4.91
CA PHE A 135 -3.35 -11.69 -5.23
C PHE A 135 -3.46 -11.41 -6.75
N THR A 136 -2.58 -11.97 -7.59
CA THR A 136 -2.76 -11.92 -9.07
C THR A 136 -3.78 -12.94 -9.57
N LEU A 137 -4.19 -13.88 -8.70
CA LEU A 137 -5.23 -14.89 -8.95
C LEU A 137 -6.65 -14.34 -8.69
N ASP A 138 -6.77 -13.05 -8.36
CA ASP A 138 -8.04 -12.35 -8.16
C ASP A 138 -8.31 -11.40 -9.34
N PRO A 139 -9.58 -11.17 -9.70
CA PRO A 139 -9.89 -10.27 -10.79
C PRO A 139 -9.48 -8.81 -10.44
N PRO A 140 -9.04 -8.02 -11.43
CA PRO A 140 -8.59 -6.66 -11.19
C PRO A 140 -9.73 -5.78 -10.68
N TRP A 141 -9.64 -5.29 -9.45
CA TRP A 141 -10.68 -4.45 -8.83
C TRP A 141 -10.95 -3.16 -9.63
N TRP A 142 -9.97 -2.67 -10.39
CA TRP A 142 -10.03 -1.43 -11.16
C TRP A 142 -10.84 -1.52 -12.47
N LEU A 143 -11.47 -2.65 -12.81
CA LEU A 143 -12.36 -2.75 -14.00
C LEU A 143 -13.55 -1.76 -13.95
N SER A 144 -13.97 -1.35 -12.76
CA SER A 144 -14.98 -0.29 -12.57
C SER A 144 -14.40 1.13 -12.62
N LEU A 145 -13.07 1.29 -12.64
CA LEU A 145 -12.28 2.53 -12.46
C LEU A 145 -12.45 3.23 -11.11
N GLU A 146 -13.53 2.95 -10.40
CA GLU A 146 -13.85 3.43 -9.06
C GLU A 146 -13.88 2.28 -8.04
N VAL A 147 -13.58 2.60 -6.78
CA VAL A 147 -13.57 1.62 -5.67
C VAL A 147 -14.99 1.39 -5.10
N PRO A 148 -15.29 0.18 -4.59
CA PRO A 148 -16.62 -0.15 -4.09
C PRO A 148 -17.14 0.79 -2.98
N GLU A 149 -16.23 1.33 -2.15
CA GLU A 149 -16.56 2.25 -1.05
C GLU A 149 -16.82 3.71 -1.46
N MET A 150 -16.51 4.10 -2.70
CA MET A 150 -16.73 5.46 -3.23
C MET A 150 -17.88 5.56 -4.25
N TRP A 151 -18.40 4.41 -4.69
CA TRP A 151 -19.45 4.33 -5.71
C TRP A 151 -20.74 5.04 -5.26
N ASP A 152 -21.22 6.00 -6.07
CA ASP A 152 -22.31 6.93 -5.74
C ASP A 152 -23.60 6.24 -5.23
N ASP A 153 -23.98 5.09 -5.81
CA ASP A 153 -25.20 4.36 -5.44
C ASP A 153 -24.99 3.46 -4.21
N SER A 154 -24.37 2.29 -4.41
CA SER A 154 -24.15 1.31 -3.35
C SER A 154 -23.07 0.29 -3.73
N ILE A 155 -22.50 -0.38 -2.72
CA ILE A 155 -21.53 -1.46 -2.93
C ILE A 155 -22.18 -2.65 -3.66
N GLU A 156 -23.49 -2.89 -3.49
CA GLU A 156 -24.27 -3.88 -4.26
C GLU A 156 -24.34 -3.51 -5.74
N ASP A 157 -24.60 -2.24 -6.06
CA ASP A 157 -24.63 -1.78 -7.45
C ASP A 157 -23.23 -1.89 -8.07
N TRP A 158 -22.19 -1.44 -7.37
CA TRP A 158 -20.80 -1.65 -7.77
C TRP A 158 -20.53 -3.14 -8.04
N THR A 159 -20.99 -4.04 -7.16
CA THR A 159 -20.83 -5.49 -7.30
C THR A 159 -21.53 -6.04 -8.54
N SER A 160 -22.74 -5.55 -8.84
CA SER A 160 -23.52 -5.90 -10.04
C SER A 160 -22.82 -5.43 -11.31
N THR A 161 -22.47 -4.14 -11.36
CA THR A 161 -21.79 -3.49 -12.49
C THR A 161 -20.41 -4.11 -12.74
N TYR A 162 -19.63 -4.33 -11.69
CA TYR A 162 -18.34 -5.02 -11.76
C TYR A 162 -18.50 -6.46 -12.23
N GLY A 163 -19.48 -7.20 -11.71
CA GLY A 163 -19.76 -8.59 -12.10
C GLY A 163 -20.06 -8.75 -13.59
N GLN A 164 -20.75 -7.78 -14.20
CA GLN A 164 -21.00 -7.73 -15.66
C GLN A 164 -19.70 -7.47 -16.44
N ARG A 165 -18.94 -6.42 -16.06
CA ARG A 165 -17.64 -6.09 -16.69
C ARG A 165 -16.64 -7.23 -16.57
N LEU A 166 -16.65 -7.94 -15.46
CA LEU A 166 -15.81 -9.11 -15.21
C LEU A 166 -16.08 -10.24 -16.21
N GLN A 167 -17.33 -10.48 -16.64
CA GLN A 167 -17.58 -11.50 -17.67
C GLN A 167 -16.90 -11.17 -18.99
N THR A 168 -16.95 -9.89 -19.42
CA THR A 168 -16.24 -9.42 -20.61
C THR A 168 -14.72 -9.57 -20.46
N TRP A 169 -14.15 -9.16 -19.33
CA TRP A 169 -12.72 -9.32 -19.03
C TRP A 169 -12.28 -10.78 -19.07
N LEU A 170 -13.00 -11.67 -18.39
CA LEU A 170 -12.70 -13.10 -18.37
C LEU A 170 -12.83 -13.75 -19.75
N SER A 171 -13.74 -13.25 -20.60
CA SER A 171 -13.91 -13.77 -21.96
C SER A 171 -12.71 -13.42 -22.83
N ALA A 172 -12.22 -12.18 -22.76
CA ALA A 172 -11.00 -11.75 -23.46
C ALA A 172 -9.75 -12.49 -22.96
N MET A 173 -9.62 -12.70 -21.64
CA MET A 173 -8.52 -13.52 -21.11
C MET A 173 -8.56 -14.96 -21.63
N GLN A 174 -9.74 -15.58 -21.75
CA GLN A 174 -9.92 -16.95 -22.24
C GLN A 174 -9.67 -17.14 -23.74
N GLU A 175 -9.60 -16.05 -24.49
CA GLU A 175 -9.17 -16.05 -25.89
C GLU A 175 -7.63 -16.11 -25.94
N VAL A 176 -6.95 -15.17 -25.26
CA VAL A 176 -5.48 -15.10 -25.20
C VAL A 176 -4.86 -16.35 -24.54
N GLU A 177 -5.43 -16.85 -23.44
CA GLU A 177 -4.93 -18.04 -22.73
C GLU A 177 -4.98 -19.31 -23.61
N ARG A 178 -5.92 -19.37 -24.56
CA ARG A 178 -6.09 -20.49 -25.48
C ARG A 178 -5.05 -20.48 -26.59
N GLU A 179 -4.65 -19.31 -27.06
CA GLU A 179 -3.53 -19.14 -27.98
C GLU A 179 -2.19 -19.45 -27.30
N ALA A 180 -2.02 -18.99 -26.05
CA ALA A 180 -0.80 -19.15 -25.26
C ALA A 180 -0.58 -20.57 -24.69
N SER A 181 -1.61 -21.43 -24.67
CA SER A 181 -1.55 -22.79 -24.11
C SER A 181 -1.03 -22.85 -22.66
N SER A 182 -1.60 -22.02 -21.77
CA SER A 182 -1.19 -21.96 -20.36
C SER A 182 -1.81 -23.06 -19.50
N ASP A 183 -0.99 -23.81 -18.76
CA ASP A 183 -1.41 -24.76 -17.72
C ASP A 183 -2.03 -24.06 -16.48
N LEU A 184 -1.84 -22.75 -16.35
CA LEU A 184 -2.38 -21.92 -15.27
C LEU A 184 -3.26 -20.80 -15.87
N PRO A 185 -4.51 -21.09 -16.27
CA PRO A 185 -5.43 -20.08 -16.78
C PRO A 185 -5.88 -19.15 -15.65
N LEU A 186 -5.34 -17.94 -15.62
CA LEU A 186 -5.69 -16.89 -14.67
C LEU A 186 -7.19 -16.58 -14.69
N SER A 187 -7.84 -16.64 -15.86
CA SER A 187 -9.29 -16.46 -15.99
C SER A 187 -10.11 -17.45 -15.14
N ALA A 188 -9.63 -18.68 -14.97
CA ALA A 188 -10.29 -19.68 -14.13
C ALA A 188 -10.16 -19.32 -12.65
N TYR A 189 -8.94 -18.96 -12.21
CA TYR A 189 -8.68 -18.52 -10.84
C TYR A 189 -9.43 -17.23 -10.47
N MET A 190 -9.48 -16.25 -11.38
CA MET A 190 -10.21 -15.00 -11.18
C MET A 190 -11.72 -15.23 -11.06
N ARG A 191 -12.28 -16.14 -11.87
CA ARG A 191 -13.70 -16.54 -11.79
C ARG A 191 -14.02 -17.25 -10.47
N GLU A 192 -13.16 -18.17 -10.07
CA GLU A 192 -13.27 -18.90 -8.80
C GLU A 192 -13.12 -17.95 -7.59
N SER A 193 -12.19 -16.99 -7.64
CA SER A 193 -12.02 -15.95 -6.63
C SER A 193 -13.28 -15.11 -6.40
N TRP A 194 -13.92 -14.67 -7.50
CA TRP A 194 -15.14 -13.88 -7.44
C TRP A 194 -16.32 -14.68 -6.86
N ALA A 195 -16.51 -15.93 -7.33
CA ALA A 195 -17.60 -16.79 -6.89
C ALA A 195 -17.49 -17.18 -5.40
N THR A 196 -16.29 -17.58 -4.96
CA THR A 196 -16.02 -17.98 -3.56
C THR A 196 -16.04 -16.79 -2.59
N GLY A 197 -15.74 -15.58 -3.09
CA GLY A 197 -15.55 -14.39 -2.27
C GLY A 197 -14.11 -14.17 -1.81
N ARG A 198 -13.14 -14.96 -2.30
CA ARG A 198 -11.70 -14.70 -2.08
C ARG A 198 -11.31 -13.29 -2.51
N PHE A 199 -11.91 -12.78 -3.60
CA PHE A 199 -11.73 -11.39 -4.03
C PHE A 199 -11.98 -10.40 -2.89
N TRP A 200 -13.08 -10.56 -2.15
CA TRP A 200 -13.43 -9.66 -1.05
C TRP A 200 -12.51 -9.80 0.16
N LEU A 201 -12.03 -11.02 0.45
CA LEU A 201 -11.06 -11.27 1.51
C LEU A 201 -9.73 -10.55 1.20
N ASN A 202 -9.20 -10.77 0.00
CA ASN A 202 -7.96 -10.14 -0.45
C ASN A 202 -8.13 -8.64 -0.77
N TYR A 203 -9.35 -8.16 -1.03
CA TYR A 203 -9.66 -6.73 -1.10
C TYR A 203 -9.56 -6.10 0.29
N ALA A 204 -10.27 -6.64 1.28
CA ALA A 204 -10.26 -6.15 2.66
C ALA A 204 -8.86 -6.21 3.29
N ALA A 205 -8.08 -7.26 3.01
CA ALA A 205 -6.69 -7.39 3.46
C ALA A 205 -5.75 -6.32 2.89
N ARG A 206 -6.03 -5.78 1.69
CA ARG A 206 -5.25 -4.69 1.05
C ARG A 206 -5.76 -3.29 1.39
N LYS A 207 -6.98 -3.17 1.91
CA LYS A 207 -7.70 -1.89 2.08
C LYS A 207 -8.30 -1.81 3.49
N SER A 208 -7.43 -1.50 4.45
CA SER A 208 -7.80 -1.39 5.88
C SER A 208 -8.94 -0.40 6.15
N TRP A 209 -9.05 0.68 5.37
CA TRP A 209 -10.12 1.69 5.51
C TRP A 209 -11.52 1.11 5.23
N SER A 210 -11.69 0.36 4.13
CA SER A 210 -12.96 -0.25 3.73
C SER A 210 -13.21 -1.62 4.38
N PHE A 211 -12.30 -2.10 5.23
CA PHE A 211 -12.38 -3.41 5.89
C PHE A 211 -13.73 -3.66 6.57
N ASP A 212 -14.21 -2.74 7.42
CA ASP A 212 -15.46 -2.95 8.19
C ASP A 212 -16.69 -3.11 7.27
N ALA A 213 -16.82 -2.23 6.28
CA ALA A 213 -17.91 -2.28 5.31
C ALA A 213 -17.89 -3.56 4.45
N ILE A 214 -16.71 -3.97 3.97
CA ILE A 214 -16.55 -5.20 3.17
C ILE A 214 -16.75 -6.44 4.05
N TYR A 215 -16.25 -6.43 5.29
CA TYR A 215 -16.36 -7.54 6.23
C TYR A 215 -17.82 -7.87 6.54
N TRP A 216 -18.60 -6.90 7.06
CA TRP A 216 -19.99 -7.14 7.44
C TRP A 216 -20.90 -7.53 6.26
N LYS A 217 -20.53 -7.10 5.06
CA LYS A 217 -21.35 -7.25 3.86
C LYS A 217 -21.06 -8.50 3.05
N TYR A 218 -19.79 -8.87 2.89
CA TYR A 218 -19.38 -9.95 1.99
C TYR A 218 -18.66 -11.11 2.67
N LEU A 219 -18.10 -10.94 3.88
CA LEU A 219 -17.25 -11.93 4.54
C LEU A 219 -17.92 -12.58 5.76
N ASP A 220 -18.57 -11.79 6.62
CA ASP A 220 -19.10 -12.23 7.91
C ASP A 220 -19.98 -13.50 7.80
N GLU A 221 -21.00 -13.49 6.95
CA GLU A 221 -21.88 -14.67 6.80
C GLU A 221 -21.24 -15.84 6.04
N ARG A 222 -20.15 -15.61 5.30
CA ARG A 222 -19.40 -16.69 4.63
C ARG A 222 -18.55 -17.48 5.62
N PHE A 223 -17.96 -16.81 6.60
CA PHE A 223 -17.14 -17.45 7.64
C PHE A 223 -17.94 -17.91 8.86
N PHE A 224 -18.99 -17.17 9.24
CA PHE A 224 -19.71 -17.36 10.51
C PHE A 224 -21.20 -17.68 10.33
N GLY A 225 -21.65 -17.94 9.10
CA GLY A 225 -23.02 -18.33 8.78
C GLY A 225 -24.03 -17.17 8.84
N LYS A 226 -25.27 -17.45 8.39
CA LYS A 226 -26.36 -16.48 8.34
C LYS A 226 -26.64 -15.84 9.70
N ARG A 227 -26.97 -14.55 9.69
CA ARG A 227 -27.45 -13.81 10.87
C ARG A 227 -28.96 -13.94 11.04
N ALA A 228 -29.46 -13.44 12.17
CA ALA A 228 -30.89 -13.19 12.33
C ALA A 228 -31.32 -12.01 11.45
N GLU A 229 -32.46 -12.13 10.78
CA GLU A 229 -32.94 -11.18 9.74
C GLU A 229 -33.38 -9.81 10.30
N ASP A 230 -33.48 -9.68 11.63
CA ASP A 230 -33.98 -8.50 12.35
C ASP A 230 -32.88 -7.59 12.91
N SER A 231 -31.61 -7.98 12.79
CA SER A 231 -30.48 -7.28 13.43
C SER A 231 -30.11 -6.00 12.69
N SER A 232 -30.12 -4.87 13.41
CA SER A 232 -29.68 -3.59 12.84
C SER A 232 -28.19 -3.63 12.47
N SER A 233 -27.77 -2.88 11.45
CA SER A 233 -26.37 -2.84 11.00
C SER A 233 -25.38 -2.43 12.11
N LYS A 234 -25.85 -1.68 13.12
CA LYS A 234 -25.08 -1.25 14.29
C LYS A 234 -24.91 -2.33 15.37
N GLU A 235 -25.59 -3.46 15.22
CA GLU A 235 -25.66 -4.54 16.21
C GLU A 235 -25.18 -5.90 15.69
N LEU A 236 -24.83 -6.00 14.40
CA LEU A 236 -24.29 -7.23 13.77
C LEU A 236 -23.14 -7.85 14.58
N TRP A 237 -22.28 -7.00 15.16
CA TRP A 237 -21.16 -7.41 16.01
C TRP A 237 -21.59 -8.21 17.25
N LYS A 238 -22.76 -7.92 17.84
CA LYS A 238 -23.26 -8.62 19.05
C LYS A 238 -23.42 -10.12 18.79
N ALA A 239 -23.92 -10.49 17.60
CA ALA A 239 -24.08 -11.89 17.19
C ALA A 239 -22.72 -12.64 17.01
N ARG A 240 -21.60 -11.91 16.97
CA ARG A 240 -20.24 -12.47 16.79
C ARG A 240 -19.39 -12.43 18.06
N VAL A 241 -19.72 -11.59 19.05
CA VAL A 241 -19.05 -11.56 20.38
C VAL A 241 -19.13 -12.92 21.10
N GLU A 242 -20.23 -13.65 20.92
CA GLU A 242 -20.42 -14.98 21.50
C GLU A 242 -19.49 -16.05 20.87
N LEU A 243 -18.89 -15.79 19.71
CA LEU A 243 -17.91 -16.68 19.08
C LEU A 243 -16.51 -16.56 19.70
N LEU A 244 -16.24 -15.46 20.41
CA LEU A 244 -14.97 -15.23 21.08
C LEU A 244 -14.86 -16.12 22.33
N THR A 245 -13.63 -16.46 22.72
CA THR A 245 -13.37 -17.04 24.04
C THR A 245 -13.56 -16.00 25.15
N GLU A 246 -13.68 -16.46 26.38
CA GLU A 246 -13.80 -15.57 27.55
C GLU A 246 -12.56 -14.67 27.73
N ALA A 247 -11.38 -15.17 27.38
CA ALA A 247 -10.15 -14.39 27.39
C ALA A 247 -10.17 -13.27 26.34
N GLU A 248 -10.63 -13.57 25.12
CA GLU A 248 -10.76 -12.59 24.03
C GLU A 248 -11.83 -11.54 24.31
N ARG A 249 -13.00 -11.93 24.85
CA ARG A 249 -14.02 -10.96 25.32
C ARG A 249 -13.44 -10.00 26.34
N LYS A 250 -12.75 -10.52 27.35
CA LYS A 250 -12.12 -9.69 28.39
C LYS A 250 -11.04 -8.77 27.82
N ALA A 251 -10.20 -9.25 26.89
CA ALA A 251 -9.20 -8.41 26.22
C ALA A 251 -9.85 -7.29 25.38
N MET A 252 -10.92 -7.63 24.64
CA MET A 252 -11.73 -6.68 23.87
C MET A 252 -12.37 -5.62 24.78
N GLU A 253 -12.95 -5.99 25.92
CA GLU A 253 -13.52 -5.03 26.87
C GLU A 253 -12.48 -4.04 27.42
N VAL A 254 -11.27 -4.52 27.76
CA VAL A 254 -10.17 -3.63 28.17
C VAL A 254 -9.79 -2.69 27.03
N LEU A 255 -9.62 -3.20 25.80
CA LEU A 255 -9.30 -2.38 24.63
C LEU A 255 -10.37 -1.30 24.37
N VAL A 256 -11.64 -1.68 24.35
CA VAL A 256 -12.77 -0.75 24.13
C VAL A 256 -12.81 0.31 25.22
N LYS A 257 -12.67 -0.07 26.50
CA LYS A 257 -12.64 0.88 27.61
C LYS A 257 -11.48 1.86 27.51
N THR A 258 -10.27 1.37 27.20
CA THR A 258 -9.09 2.20 26.98
C THR A 258 -9.30 3.17 25.82
N LYS A 259 -9.80 2.70 24.67
CA LYS A 259 -10.08 3.56 23.49
C LYS A 259 -11.17 4.60 23.76
N VAL A 260 -12.19 4.27 24.55
CA VAL A 260 -13.22 5.23 24.98
C VAL A 260 -12.63 6.31 25.89
N GLU A 261 -11.71 5.98 26.80
CA GLU A 261 -11.03 6.98 27.64
C GLU A 261 -10.08 7.87 26.82
N GLU A 262 -9.22 7.27 25.98
CA GLU A 262 -8.33 7.99 25.05
C GLU A 262 -9.12 8.96 24.13
N SER A 263 -10.34 8.58 23.72
CA SER A 263 -11.20 9.41 22.86
C SER A 263 -11.69 10.71 23.51
N LYS A 264 -11.56 10.85 24.83
CA LYS A 264 -11.88 12.09 25.57
C LYS A 264 -10.76 13.12 25.47
N GLU A 265 -9.51 12.66 25.57
CA GLU A 265 -8.32 13.53 25.52
C GLU A 265 -7.90 13.85 24.07
N ARG A 266 -8.20 12.96 23.11
CA ARG A 266 -8.05 13.19 21.66
C ARG A 266 -6.62 13.53 21.21
N VAL A 267 -5.61 13.01 21.91
CA VAL A 267 -4.19 13.26 21.63
C VAL A 267 -3.65 12.28 20.58
N LEU A 268 -2.94 12.79 19.56
CA LEU A 268 -2.15 11.97 18.66
C LEU A 268 -0.91 11.43 19.39
N VAL A 269 -0.87 10.11 19.59
CA VAL A 269 0.23 9.42 20.28
C VAL A 269 1.34 9.08 19.28
N ASP A 270 2.56 9.50 19.58
CA ASP A 270 3.76 9.09 18.83
C ASP A 270 4.20 7.67 19.24
N TRP A 271 4.22 6.76 18.25
CA TRP A 271 4.45 5.32 18.43
C TRP A 271 5.78 4.89 17.82
N ASN A 272 6.76 4.58 18.67
CA ASN A 272 7.89 3.77 18.22
C ASN A 272 7.52 2.27 18.17
N ALA A 273 8.23 1.50 17.33
CA ALA A 273 7.94 0.08 17.10
C ALA A 273 8.03 -0.81 18.36
N GLY A 274 8.73 -0.39 19.41
CA GLY A 274 8.75 -1.07 20.71
C GLY A 274 7.45 -0.85 21.49
N LYS A 275 7.08 0.42 21.69
CA LYS A 275 5.83 0.83 22.36
C LYS A 275 4.60 0.26 21.66
N ALA A 276 4.55 0.31 20.32
CA ALA A 276 3.44 -0.21 19.53
C ALA A 276 3.24 -1.72 19.75
N ARG A 277 4.32 -2.51 19.66
CA ARG A 277 4.27 -3.95 19.93
C ARG A 277 3.87 -4.27 21.36
N GLN A 278 4.40 -3.53 22.35
CA GLN A 278 4.01 -3.69 23.75
C GLN A 278 2.51 -3.39 23.97
N HIS A 279 1.99 -2.29 23.39
CA HIS A 279 0.58 -1.94 23.48
C HIS A 279 -0.32 -2.99 22.82
N LEU A 280 -0.02 -3.44 21.59
CA LEU A 280 -0.79 -4.53 20.96
C LEU A 280 -0.73 -5.83 21.78
N SER A 281 0.43 -6.20 22.35
CA SER A 281 0.58 -7.43 23.12
C SER A 281 -0.31 -7.49 24.38
N ALA A 282 -0.80 -6.35 24.88
CA ALA A 282 -1.76 -6.32 25.98
C ALA A 282 -3.19 -6.77 25.59
N PHE A 283 -3.47 -6.88 24.28
CA PHE A 283 -4.80 -7.22 23.73
C PHE A 283 -4.80 -8.49 22.87
N LEU A 284 -3.62 -8.99 22.49
CA LEU A 284 -3.48 -10.25 21.78
C LEU A 284 -3.55 -11.41 22.78
N VAL A 285 -4.61 -12.20 22.70
CA VAL A 285 -4.71 -13.48 23.41
C VAL A 285 -3.95 -14.54 22.61
N THR A 286 -3.01 -15.22 23.27
CA THR A 286 -2.12 -16.25 22.71
C THR A 286 -2.20 -17.54 23.51
#